data_AF-D4AQN5-F1
#
_entry.id   AF-D4AQN5-F1
#
_cell.length_a   1.000
_cell.length_b   1.000
_cell.length_c   1.000
_cell.angle_alpha   90.00
_cell.angle_beta   90.00
_cell.angle_gamma   90.00
#
_symmetry.space_group_name_H-M   'P 1'
#
loop_
_entity.id
_entity.type
_entity.pdbx_description
1 polymer ?
#
loop_
_entity_poly.entity_id
_entity_poly.type
_entity_poly.pdbx_seq_one_letter_code
_entity_poly.pdbx_strand_id
1 'polypeptide(L)'
;MAELQDFMLVAEKDRDEAMRIAGVVASKLESKQTTLIDIVKSLGEYINDEDASIRGKAVSYLTAVIIALPDKFLSRQQIQVLTTFFCARIEDGGSITGLRTLHGMERFDKSMAQDTFRA
;
A
#
# COMPACT_ATOMS: atom_id res chain seq x y z
N MET A 1 -1.33 8.94 11.89
CA MET A 1 -2.29 9.59 10.97
C MET A 1 -3.67 9.07 11.30
N ALA A 2 -4.69 9.92 11.32
CA ALA A 2 -6.05 9.51 11.73
C ALA A 2 -6.65 8.51 10.73
N GLU A 3 -6.39 8.71 9.44
CA GLU A 3 -6.94 7.91 8.34
C GLU A 3 -6.53 6.45 8.38
N LEU A 4 -5.31 6.16 8.89
CA LEU A 4 -4.89 4.78 9.10
C LEU A 4 -5.77 4.12 10.16
N GLN A 5 -6.00 4.77 11.29
CA GLN A 5 -6.81 4.21 12.37
C GLN A 5 -8.27 4.02 11.93
N ASP A 6 -8.81 5.01 11.21
CA ASP A 6 -10.16 4.93 10.64
C ASP A 6 -10.28 3.76 9.65
N PHE A 7 -9.28 3.57 8.77
CA PHE A 7 -9.24 2.44 7.86
C PHE A 7 -9.21 1.12 8.61
N MET A 8 -8.36 0.98 9.63
CA MET A 8 -8.21 -0.26 10.41
C MET A 8 -9.52 -0.68 11.10
N LEU A 9 -10.37 0.27 11.47
CA LEU A 9 -11.68 0.01 12.08
C LEU A 9 -12.71 -0.53 11.08
N VAL A 10 -12.66 -0.09 9.83
CA VAL A 10 -13.66 -0.41 8.81
C VAL A 10 -13.22 -1.49 7.82
N ALA A 11 -11.93 -1.78 7.71
CA ALA A 11 -11.35 -2.67 6.68
C ALA A 11 -12.04 -4.03 6.51
N GLU A 12 -12.54 -4.62 7.60
CA GLU A 12 -13.24 -5.92 7.58
C GLU A 12 -14.76 -5.80 7.44
N LYS A 13 -15.33 -4.65 7.78
CA LYS A 13 -16.79 -4.46 7.94
C LYS A 13 -17.41 -3.70 6.78
N ASP A 14 -16.69 -2.72 6.25
CA ASP A 14 -17.16 -1.82 5.20
C ASP A 14 -16.01 -1.52 4.24
N ARG A 15 -15.97 -2.29 3.15
CA ARG A 15 -14.94 -2.16 2.12
C ARG A 15 -15.05 -0.85 1.34
N ASP A 16 -16.27 -0.35 1.16
CA ASP A 16 -16.51 0.88 0.40
C ASP A 16 -16.01 2.09 1.20
N GLU A 17 -16.27 2.12 2.51
CA GLU A 17 -15.68 3.13 3.39
C GLU A 17 -14.16 3.01 3.47
N ALA A 18 -13.62 1.79 3.58
CA ALA A 18 -12.17 1.59 3.57
C ALA A 18 -11.52 2.19 2.29
N MET A 19 -12.14 1.97 1.13
CA MET A 19 -11.67 2.54 -0.14
C MET A 19 -11.86 4.06 -0.20
N ARG A 20 -12.93 4.62 0.37
CA ARG A 20 -13.10 6.08 0.47
C ARG A 20 -12.00 6.73 1.30
N ILE A 21 -11.66 6.15 2.46
CA ILE A 21 -10.56 6.62 3.30
C ILE A 21 -9.23 6.58 2.54
N ALA A 22 -8.94 5.45 1.86
CA ALA A 22 -7.74 5.33 1.04
C ALA A 22 -7.70 6.37 -0.10
N GLY A 23 -8.83 6.67 -0.73
CA GLY A 23 -8.97 7.73 -1.73
C GLY A 23 -8.67 9.13 -1.19
N VAL A 24 -9.07 9.44 0.04
CA VAL A 24 -8.70 10.71 0.71
C VAL A 24 -7.19 10.81 0.86
N VAL A 25 -6.53 9.72 1.27
CA VAL A 25 -5.07 9.69 1.44
C VAL A 25 -4.34 9.81 0.09
N ALA A 26 -4.84 9.16 -0.95
CA ALA A 26 -4.34 9.32 -2.32
C ALA A 26 -4.44 10.77 -2.79
N SER A 27 -5.58 11.43 -2.56
CA SER A 27 -5.75 12.86 -2.87
C SER A 27 -4.78 13.76 -2.09
N LYS A 28 -4.50 13.42 -0.82
CA LYS A 28 -3.48 14.13 -0.02
C LYS A 28 -2.07 13.93 -0.57
N LEU A 29 -1.75 12.76 -1.11
CA LEU A 29 -0.48 12.51 -1.81
C LEU A 29 -0.36 13.36 -3.08
N GLU A 30 -1.41 13.37 -3.90
CA GLU A 30 -1.44 14.13 -5.16
C GLU A 30 -1.30 15.64 -4.92
N SER A 31 -1.98 16.15 -3.89
CA SER A 31 -1.91 17.56 -3.48
C SER A 31 -0.70 17.90 -2.60
N LYS A 32 0.21 16.93 -2.35
CA LYS A 32 1.42 17.08 -1.52
C LYS A 32 1.16 17.53 -0.08
N GLN A 33 -0.04 17.26 0.45
CA GLN A 33 -0.37 17.46 1.86
C GLN A 33 0.25 16.39 2.76
N THR A 34 0.59 15.24 2.17
CA THR A 34 1.35 14.16 2.82
C THR A 34 2.33 13.56 1.82
N THR A 35 3.26 12.74 2.29
CA THR A 35 4.20 12.00 1.45
C THR A 35 4.04 10.49 1.63
N LEU A 36 4.50 9.71 0.66
CA LEU A 36 4.54 8.25 0.77
C LEU A 36 5.39 7.81 1.97
N ILE A 37 6.42 8.59 2.32
CA ILE A 37 7.27 8.34 3.50
C ILE A 37 6.45 8.49 4.78
N ASP A 38 5.59 9.51 4.89
CA ASP A 38 4.75 9.72 6.07
C ASP A 38 3.73 8.59 6.24
N ILE A 39 3.17 8.11 5.12
CA ILE A 39 2.31 6.91 5.09
C ILE A 39 3.09 5.71 5.62
N VAL A 40 4.24 5.37 5.04
CA VAL A 40 5.03 4.20 5.45
C VAL A 40 5.46 4.29 6.93
N LYS A 41 5.85 5.48 7.40
CA LYS A 41 6.17 5.69 8.82
C LYS A 41 4.98 5.41 9.73
N SER A 42 3.78 5.85 9.35
CA SER A 42 2.57 5.61 10.14
C SER A 42 2.22 4.13 10.26
N LEU A 43 2.68 3.30 9.33
CA LEU A 43 2.47 1.85 9.35
C LEU A 43 3.44 1.12 10.27
N GLY A 44 4.54 1.75 10.68
CA GLY A 44 5.66 1.10 11.38
C GLY A 44 5.27 0.31 12.63
N GLU A 45 4.32 0.83 13.40
CA GLU A 45 3.81 0.21 14.64
C GLU A 45 2.88 -0.99 14.37
N TYR A 46 2.21 -1.02 13.21
CA TYR A 46 1.22 -2.05 12.87
C TYR A 46 1.78 -3.16 11.99
N ILE A 47 2.74 -2.82 11.13
CA ILE A 47 3.33 -3.82 10.23
C ILE A 47 4.14 -4.85 11.02
N ASN A 48 4.75 -4.47 12.14
CA ASN A 48 5.54 -5.40 12.96
C ASN A 48 4.75 -5.96 14.16
N ASP A 49 3.43 -5.81 14.16
CA ASP A 49 2.57 -6.33 15.23
C ASP A 49 2.61 -7.87 15.26
N GLU A 50 2.47 -8.47 16.45
CA GLU A 50 2.42 -9.93 16.61
C GLU A 50 1.15 -10.52 15.99
N ASP A 51 0.05 -9.76 15.95
CA ASP A 51 -1.21 -10.17 15.36
C ASP A 51 -1.19 -10.03 13.83
N ALA A 52 -1.34 -11.17 13.15
CA ALA A 52 -1.41 -11.25 11.69
C ALA A 52 -2.59 -10.46 11.09
N SER A 53 -3.71 -10.35 11.82
CA SER A 53 -4.85 -9.52 11.39
C SER A 53 -4.47 -8.04 11.35
N ILE A 54 -3.74 -7.55 12.35
CA ILE A 54 -3.28 -6.15 12.42
C ILE A 54 -2.29 -5.87 11.28
N ARG A 55 -1.29 -6.75 11.09
CA ARG A 55 -0.34 -6.62 9.99
C ARG A 55 -1.04 -6.61 8.63
N GLY A 56 -1.96 -7.55 8.41
CA GLY A 56 -2.74 -7.66 7.17
C GLY A 56 -3.58 -6.42 6.89
N LYS A 57 -4.20 -5.81 7.91
CA LYS A 57 -4.96 -4.56 7.74
C LYS A 57 -4.04 -3.38 7.39
N ALA A 58 -2.86 -3.28 8.01
CA ALA A 58 -1.89 -2.22 7.70
C ALA A 58 -1.36 -2.33 6.27
N VAL A 59 -1.02 -3.54 5.82
CA VAL A 59 -0.60 -3.80 4.44
C VAL A 59 -1.76 -3.56 3.45
N SER A 60 -2.98 -3.92 3.82
CA SER A 60 -4.18 -3.66 3.02
C SER A 60 -4.48 -2.17 2.89
N TYR A 61 -4.22 -1.36 3.91
CA TYR A 61 -4.33 0.09 3.83
C TYR A 61 -3.37 0.67 2.78
N LEU A 62 -2.08 0.30 2.84
CA LEU A 62 -1.11 0.75 1.83
C LEU A 62 -1.52 0.31 0.42
N THR A 63 -2.00 -0.92 0.29
CA THR A 63 -2.52 -1.47 -0.96
C THR A 63 -3.69 -0.64 -1.50
N ALA A 64 -4.67 -0.31 -0.65
CA ALA A 64 -5.83 0.48 -1.03
C ALA A 64 -5.45 1.90 -1.47
N VAL A 65 -4.48 2.53 -0.78
CA VAL A 65 -3.95 3.84 -1.18
C VAL A 65 -3.31 3.76 -2.56
N ILE A 66 -2.50 2.73 -2.82
CA ILE A 66 -1.84 2.55 -4.11
C ILE A 66 -2.85 2.32 -5.24
N ILE A 67 -3.92 1.55 -5.00
CA ILE A 67 -5.02 1.35 -5.96
C ILE A 67 -5.70 2.69 -6.32
N ALA A 68 -5.83 3.58 -5.35
CA ALA A 68 -6.47 4.87 -5.54
C ALA A 68 -5.58 5.93 -6.21
N LEU A 69 -4.29 5.66 -6.41
CA LEU A 69 -3.37 6.58 -7.07
C LEU A 69 -3.43 6.45 -8.60
N PRO A 70 -3.20 7.55 -9.34
CA PRO A 70 -3.02 7.48 -10.79
C PRO A 70 -1.82 6.60 -11.19
N ASP A 71 -1.93 5.85 -12.29
CA ASP A 71 -0.90 4.91 -12.77
C ASP A 71 0.49 5.53 -13.02
N LYS A 72 0.53 6.85 -13.28
CA LYS A 72 1.76 7.62 -13.54
C LYS A 72 2.33 8.31 -12.30
N PHE A 73 1.63 8.24 -11.17
CA PHE A 73 1.98 9.00 -9.97
C PHE A 73 3.32 8.53 -9.37
N LEU A 74 3.45 7.22 -9.18
CA LEU A 74 4.66 6.66 -8.57
C LEU A 74 5.85 6.70 -9.52
N SER A 75 7.03 7.03 -8.98
CA SER A 75 8.29 6.91 -9.70
C SER A 75 8.74 5.45 -9.79
N ARG A 76 9.66 5.14 -10.71
CA ARG A 76 10.25 3.78 -10.80
C ARG A 76 10.85 3.32 -9.48
N GLN A 77 11.57 4.20 -8.79
CA GLN A 77 12.18 3.89 -7.51
C GLN A 77 11.12 3.58 -6.43
N GLN A 78 10.02 4.34 -6.39
CA GLN A 78 8.93 4.08 -5.47
C GLN A 78 8.26 2.74 -5.75
N ILE A 79 8.00 2.43 -7.03
CA ILE A 79 7.46 1.13 -7.45
C ILE A 79 8.39 0.01 -7.01
N GLN A 80 9.71 0.12 -7.25
CA GLN A 80 10.67 -0.90 -6.84
C GLN A 80 10.67 -1.13 -5.33
N VAL A 81 10.71 -0.07 -4.53
CA VAL A 81 10.67 -0.16 -3.06
C VAL A 81 9.38 -0.82 -2.58
N LEU A 82 8.23 -0.43 -3.14
CA LEU A 82 6.94 -1.02 -2.77
C LEU A 82 6.83 -2.49 -3.20
N THR A 83 7.38 -2.84 -4.36
CA THR A 83 7.48 -4.24 -4.81
C THR A 83 8.30 -5.07 -3.82
N THR A 84 9.50 -4.63 -3.45
CA THR A 84 10.33 -5.31 -2.44
C THR A 84 9.58 -5.43 -1.10
N PHE A 85 8.91 -4.36 -0.66
CA PHE A 85 8.11 -4.38 0.56
C PHE A 85 7.00 -5.42 0.52
N PHE A 86 6.19 -5.45 -0.54
CA PHE A 86 5.10 -6.43 -0.65
C PHE A 86 5.60 -7.87 -0.81
N CYS A 87 6.76 -8.10 -1.44
CA CYS A 87 7.38 -9.42 -1.47
C CYS A 87 7.79 -9.87 -0.06
N ALA A 88 8.45 -9.00 0.71
CA ALA A 88 8.82 -9.29 2.10
C ALA A 88 7.62 -9.55 3.01
N ARG A 89 6.43 -9.10 2.61
CA ARG A 89 5.16 -9.24 3.34
C ARG A 89 4.16 -10.16 2.65
N ILE A 90 4.61 -11.07 1.80
CA ILE A 90 3.71 -11.85 0.94
C ILE A 90 2.66 -12.67 1.70
N GLU A 91 2.96 -13.06 2.95
CA GLU A 91 2.06 -13.77 3.86
C GLU A 91 0.96 -12.87 4.45
N ASP A 92 1.19 -11.55 4.50
CA ASP A 92 0.23 -10.60 5.05
C ASP A 92 -0.88 -10.27 4.02
N GLY A 93 -2.09 -10.07 4.54
CA GLY A 93 -3.24 -9.66 3.74
C GLY A 93 -2.98 -8.37 2.96
N GLY A 94 -3.35 -8.36 1.69
CA GLY A 94 -3.20 -7.20 0.80
C GLY A 94 -1.94 -7.23 -0.07
N SER A 95 -0.86 -7.92 0.33
CA SER A 95 0.42 -7.90 -0.40
C SER A 95 0.32 -8.36 -1.85
N ILE A 96 -0.36 -9.47 -2.11
CA ILE A 96 -0.54 -9.99 -3.48
C ILE A 96 -1.33 -8.99 -4.35
N THR A 97 -2.35 -8.37 -3.77
CA THR A 97 -3.13 -7.32 -4.46
C THR A 97 -2.28 -6.09 -4.73
N GLY A 98 -1.42 -5.70 -3.79
CA GLY A 98 -0.45 -4.62 -3.94
C GLY A 98 0.51 -4.88 -5.10
N LEU A 99 1.13 -6.07 -5.15
CA LEU A 99 2.00 -6.49 -6.25
C LEU A 99 1.30 -6.47 -7.61
N ARG A 100 0.07 -7.00 -7.67
CA ARG A 100 -0.74 -6.96 -8.90
C ARG A 100 -1.04 -5.53 -9.35
N THR A 101 -1.31 -4.63 -8.40
CA THR A 101 -1.58 -3.22 -8.69
C THR A 101 -0.34 -2.53 -9.25
N LEU A 102 0.83 -2.73 -8.61
CA LEU A 102 2.09 -2.19 -9.08
C LEU A 102 2.48 -2.71 -10.47
N HIS A 103 2.26 -4.00 -10.74
CA HIS A 103 2.49 -4.59 -12.05
C HIS A 103 1.67 -3.91 -13.16
N GLY A 104 0.48 -3.39 -12.84
CA GLY A 104 -0.37 -2.66 -13.79
C GLY A 104 0.09 -1.22 -14.07
N MET A 105 1.02 -0.67 -13.29
CA MET A 105 1.45 0.72 -13.44
C MET A 105 2.39 0.93 -14.62
N GLU A 106 2.28 2.08 -15.28
CA GLU A 106 3.01 2.39 -16.52
C GLU A 106 4.53 2.31 -16.39
N ARG A 107 5.06 2.61 -15.21
CA ARG A 107 6.50 2.64 -14.95
C ARG A 107 7.05 1.33 -14.39
N PHE A 108 6.23 0.30 -14.26
CA PHE A 108 6.68 -1.04 -13.91
C PHE A 108 7.38 -1.68 -15.12
N ASP A 109 8.55 -2.30 -14.89
CA ASP A 109 9.34 -2.88 -15.98
C ASP A 109 9.77 -4.33 -15.72
N LYS A 110 10.39 -4.94 -16.74
CA LYS A 110 10.82 -6.34 -16.71
C LYS A 110 11.82 -6.65 -15.59
N SER A 111 12.63 -5.69 -15.19
CA SER A 111 13.62 -5.90 -14.11
C SER A 111 12.91 -6.08 -12.77
N MET A 112 11.92 -5.23 -12.49
CA MET A 112 11.09 -5.33 -11.29
C MET A 112 10.32 -6.66 -11.23
N ALA A 113 9.83 -7.14 -12.38
CA ALA A 113 9.18 -8.45 -12.46
C ALA A 113 10.12 -9.62 -12.11
N GLN A 114 11.36 -9.57 -12.61
CA GLN A 114 12.37 -10.60 -12.34
C GLN A 114 12.78 -10.61 -10.86
N ASP A 115 12.92 -9.44 -10.25
CA ASP A 115 13.24 -9.32 -8.83
C ASP A 115 12.11 -9.86 -7.95
N THR A 116 10.84 -9.60 -8.34
CA THR A 116 9.65 -10.14 -7.65
C THR A 116 9.64 -11.67 -7.65
N PHE A 117 10.02 -12.31 -8.77
CA PHE A 117 10.05 -13.78 -8.88
C PHE A 117 11.18 -14.42 -8.08
N ARG A 118 12.25 -13.67 -7.79
CA ARG A 118 13.43 -14.15 -7.07
C ARG A 118 13.33 -14.00 -5.54
N ALA A 119 12.42 -13.15 -5.08
CA ALA A 119 12.16 -12.91 -3.66
C ALA A 119 11.39 -14.07 -3.03
#